data_AF-A0A519QNT7-F1
#
_entry.id   AF-A0A519QNT7-F1
#
_cell.length_a   1.000
_cell.length_b   1.000
_cell.length_c   1.000
_cell.angle_alpha   90.00
_cell.angle_beta   90.00
_cell.angle_gamma   90.00
#
_symmetry.space_group_name_H-M   'P 1'
#
loop_
_entity.id
_entity.type
_entity.pdbx_description
1 polymer ?
#
loop_
_entity_poly.entity_id
_entity_poly.type
_entity_poly.pdbx_seq_one_letter_code
_entity_poly.pdbx_strand_id
1 'polypeptide(L)'
;MLNKTLKLNKIETTLANRTFAEMYPKERLAALLRSPFLGDFDVKNYCHVSAKQYHENEKQQLTALLTTTYNEKEKVFEVKYKQAKSGYGRVFPQKSLGLTSMRKNIRNALIKGVYYDFDLSNAHPTIVLEVCEKHNLPCKYVREYVNNREEVLGNIMSHYEVNRNKAKKLMLRLMFTGTVLGWKIEEKVNKKDDLPYLENFTKELYAIAQGIRPENENMYKTCRDSKRKKAKKSAPAANKRQRISEDAFLKAIDTVNKRKAKKTNEEELNDIFGTDTEDESQSDNNTKKNIDPFEGEYLGSLLATYMQTLEEQILAIVMEAVEMETSLTIVKGVSHPVSTYEFDGIKLLHENVEEYGGKEKVIEFLNRVTEERTGFHMSWEEKEIETKYDLTPYM
;
A
#
# COMPACT_ATOMS: atom_id res chain seq x y z
N MET A 1 -6.41 -10.59 18.93
CA MET A 1 -6.26 -10.69 17.47
C MET A 1 -6.82 -9.44 16.82
N LEU A 2 -6.22 -8.99 15.71
CA LEU A 2 -6.70 -7.84 14.92
C LEU A 2 -8.11 -8.06 14.33
N ASN A 3 -8.47 -9.31 14.00
CA ASN A 3 -9.82 -9.75 13.62
C ASN A 3 -10.45 -8.96 12.45
N LYS A 4 -9.83 -8.97 11.27
CA LYS A 4 -10.40 -8.56 9.96
C LYS A 4 -11.51 -7.49 10.04
N THR A 5 -11.29 -6.39 10.77
CA THR A 5 -12.37 -5.51 11.24
C THR A 5 -12.83 -4.52 10.18
N LEU A 6 -14.14 -4.27 10.04
CA LEU A 6 -14.63 -3.14 9.23
C LEU A 6 -14.25 -1.78 9.83
N LYS A 7 -14.21 -1.67 11.15
CA LYS A 7 -14.00 -0.40 11.85
C LYS A 7 -12.54 -0.25 12.25
N LEU A 8 -11.90 0.83 11.80
CA LEU A 8 -10.55 1.20 12.23
C LEU A 8 -10.59 2.46 13.09
N ASN A 9 -10.12 2.30 14.33
CA ASN A 9 -9.93 3.42 15.23
C ASN A 9 -8.54 4.05 15.01
N LYS A 10 -8.38 5.31 15.40
CA LYS A 10 -7.06 5.90 15.53
C LYS A 10 -6.37 5.23 16.72
N ILE A 11 -5.38 4.42 16.43
CA ILE A 11 -4.57 3.74 17.44
C ILE A 11 -3.13 4.18 17.20
N GLU A 12 -2.42 4.53 18.27
CA GLU A 12 -0.97 4.67 18.20
C GLU A 12 -0.39 3.27 18.00
N THR A 13 0.16 3.04 16.82
CA THR A 13 0.78 1.77 16.48
C THR A 13 2.02 1.54 17.33
N THR A 14 2.30 0.28 17.67
CA THR A 14 3.53 -0.10 18.37
C THR A 14 4.77 0.31 17.57
N LEU A 15 4.71 0.38 16.23
CA LEU A 15 5.83 0.87 15.43
C LEU A 15 6.07 2.38 15.53
N ALA A 16 5.09 3.15 16.00
CA ALA A 16 5.26 4.59 16.18
C ALA A 16 6.24 4.86 17.32
N ASN A 17 7.11 5.86 17.12
CA ASN A 17 8.09 6.31 18.11
C ASN A 17 9.17 5.27 18.47
N ARG A 18 9.15 4.07 17.87
CA ARG A 18 10.23 3.09 17.98
C ARG A 18 11.44 3.49 17.13
N THR A 19 12.60 3.05 17.60
CA THR A 19 13.87 3.13 16.89
C THR A 19 14.30 1.72 16.52
N PHE A 20 14.58 1.51 15.24
CA PHE A 20 15.25 0.31 14.74
C PHE A 20 16.67 0.66 14.31
N ALA A 21 17.57 -0.31 14.40
CA ALA A 21 18.91 -0.20 13.85
C ALA A 21 18.92 -0.76 12.41
N GLU A 22 19.24 0.08 11.44
CA GLU A 22 19.55 -0.36 10.07
C GLU A 22 21.07 -0.55 9.97
N MET A 23 21.53 -1.77 9.71
CA MET A 23 22.93 -2.17 9.69
C MET A 23 23.37 -2.47 8.26
N TYR A 24 24.18 -1.60 7.67
CA TYR A 24 24.84 -1.80 6.39
C TYR A 24 26.14 -1.00 6.33
N PRO A 25 27.12 -1.38 5.48
CA PRO A 25 28.43 -0.74 5.47
C PRO A 25 28.36 0.77 5.23
N LYS A 26 28.91 1.56 6.15
CA LYS A 26 29.00 3.02 6.04
C LYS A 26 29.75 3.44 4.78
N GLU A 27 30.73 2.64 4.37
CA GLU A 27 31.56 2.84 3.19
C GLU A 27 30.73 2.79 1.91
N ARG A 28 29.68 1.95 1.86
CA ARG A 28 28.75 1.92 0.72
C ARG A 28 27.94 3.22 0.62
N LEU A 29 27.51 3.78 1.75
CA LEU A 29 26.83 5.08 1.76
C LEU A 29 27.78 6.21 1.32
N ALA A 30 29.03 6.18 1.80
CA ALA A 30 30.05 7.15 1.39
C ALA A 30 30.39 7.04 -0.10
N ALA A 31 30.53 5.82 -0.63
CA ALA A 31 30.73 5.54 -2.04
C ALA A 31 29.56 6.05 -2.88
N LEU A 32 28.32 5.82 -2.43
CA LEU A 32 27.12 6.29 -3.10
C LEU A 32 27.05 7.83 -3.15
N LEU A 33 27.47 8.53 -2.09
CA LEU A 33 27.57 10.00 -2.06
C LEU A 33 28.63 10.57 -3.01
N ARG A 34 29.67 9.79 -3.34
CA ARG A 34 30.69 10.13 -4.35
C ARG A 34 30.27 9.78 -5.79
N SER A 35 29.33 8.86 -5.93
CA SER A 35 28.86 8.36 -7.23
C SER A 35 27.96 9.37 -7.96
N PRO A 36 27.78 9.22 -9.29
CA PRO A 36 26.82 10.01 -10.07
C PRO A 36 25.38 9.48 -10.01
N PHE A 37 25.07 8.51 -9.14
CA PHE A 37 23.77 7.81 -9.14
C PHE A 37 22.63 8.57 -8.43
N LEU A 38 22.98 9.62 -7.69
CA LEU A 38 22.04 10.47 -6.95
C LEU A 38 21.52 11.59 -7.84
N GLY A 39 20.23 11.88 -7.75
CA GLY A 39 19.58 12.93 -8.53
C GLY A 39 18.58 13.77 -7.75
N ASP A 40 17.90 14.64 -8.49
CA ASP A 40 16.81 15.45 -7.98
C ASP A 40 15.54 14.61 -7.72
N PHE A 41 14.70 15.13 -6.84
CA PHE A 41 13.44 14.50 -6.49
C PHE A 41 12.40 14.58 -7.62
N ASP A 42 12.16 13.44 -8.27
CA ASP A 42 10.99 13.21 -9.13
C ASP A 42 9.68 13.16 -8.33
N VAL A 43 8.75 14.08 -8.61
CA VAL A 43 7.41 14.15 -8.00
C VAL A 43 6.50 12.97 -8.31
N LYS A 44 6.85 12.12 -9.28
CA LYS A 44 6.13 10.86 -9.56
C LYS A 44 6.59 9.71 -8.68
N ASN A 45 7.75 9.83 -8.02
CA ASN A 45 8.27 8.84 -7.11
C ASN A 45 7.76 9.11 -5.68
N TYR A 46 7.09 8.13 -5.09
CA TYR A 46 6.52 8.26 -3.75
C TYR A 46 7.55 8.59 -2.66
N CYS A 47 8.72 7.94 -2.69
CA CYS A 47 9.79 8.18 -1.72
C CYS A 47 10.31 9.62 -1.80
N HIS A 48 10.44 10.14 -3.03
CA HIS A 48 10.86 11.52 -3.28
C HIS A 48 9.80 12.54 -2.81
N VAL A 49 8.51 12.26 -3.00
CA VAL A 49 7.44 13.13 -2.50
C VAL A 49 7.49 13.26 -0.97
N SER A 50 7.84 12.19 -0.26
CA SER A 50 8.08 12.25 1.18
C SER A 50 9.35 13.05 1.50
N ALA A 51 10.48 12.67 0.90
CA ALA A 51 11.79 13.25 1.20
C ALA A 51 11.89 14.75 0.89
N LYS A 52 11.23 15.22 -0.18
CA LYS A 52 11.19 16.63 -0.59
C LYS A 52 10.60 17.58 0.46
N GLN A 53 9.89 17.06 1.46
CA GLN A 53 9.41 17.87 2.59
C GLN A 53 10.53 18.30 3.55
N TYR A 54 11.70 17.66 3.46
CA TYR A 54 12.81 17.82 4.40
C TYR A 54 14.14 18.12 3.71
N HIS A 55 14.30 17.71 2.46
CA HIS A 55 15.54 17.80 1.70
C HIS A 55 15.26 18.35 0.29
N GLU A 56 16.29 18.87 -0.36
CA GLU A 56 16.27 19.42 -1.71
C GLU A 56 16.44 18.32 -2.77
N ASN A 57 17.31 17.33 -2.50
CA ASN A 57 17.64 16.22 -3.41
C ASN A 57 18.15 14.98 -2.66
N GLU A 58 18.39 13.88 -3.39
CA GLU A 58 18.87 12.61 -2.81
C GLU A 58 20.23 12.77 -2.08
N LYS A 59 21.13 13.61 -2.60
CA LYS A 59 22.45 13.85 -1.99
C LYS A 59 22.33 14.50 -0.61
N GLN A 60 21.48 15.51 -0.46
CA GLN A 60 21.25 16.13 0.84
C GLN A 60 20.58 15.15 1.81
N GLN A 61 19.60 14.37 1.34
CA GLN A 61 18.93 13.34 2.16
C GLN A 61 19.94 12.32 2.73
N LEU A 62 20.79 11.75 1.86
CA LEU A 62 21.78 10.74 2.28
C LEU A 62 22.92 11.33 3.13
N THR A 63 23.30 12.59 2.87
CA THR A 63 24.26 13.30 3.74
C THR A 63 23.67 13.51 5.14
N ALA A 64 22.40 13.89 5.24
CA ALA A 64 21.70 14.03 6.51
C ALA A 64 21.55 12.68 7.23
N LEU A 65 21.25 11.60 6.51
CA LEU A 65 21.21 10.25 7.09
C LEU A 65 22.55 9.89 7.74
N LEU A 66 23.65 10.02 6.99
CA LEU A 66 25.00 9.71 7.45
C LEU A 66 25.40 10.52 8.68
N THR A 67 25.10 11.82 8.70
CA THR A 67 25.58 12.72 9.76
C THR A 67 24.69 12.76 10.99
N THR A 68 23.42 12.32 10.90
CA THR A 68 22.46 12.46 12.02
C THR A 68 21.97 11.15 12.61
N THR A 69 22.10 10.03 11.91
CA THR A 69 21.57 8.74 12.37
C THR A 69 22.64 7.67 12.56
N TYR A 70 23.84 7.84 12.00
CA TYR A 70 24.89 6.82 12.12
C TYR A 70 25.52 6.85 13.51
N ASN A 71 25.48 5.72 14.20
CA ASN A 71 26.13 5.48 15.47
C ASN A 71 27.49 4.80 15.22
N GLU A 72 28.59 5.53 15.42
CA GLU A 72 29.96 5.02 15.20
C GLU A 72 30.33 3.83 16.10
N LYS A 73 29.79 3.80 17.33
CA LYS A 73 30.11 2.76 18.31
C LYS A 73 29.45 1.43 17.95
N GLU A 74 28.17 1.49 17.56
CA GLU A 74 27.38 0.30 17.24
C GLU A 74 27.43 -0.04 15.74
N LYS A 75 27.96 0.86 14.91
CA LYS A 75 28.08 0.73 13.44
C LYS A 75 26.73 0.51 12.74
N VAL A 76 25.71 1.22 13.19
CA VAL A 76 24.34 1.15 12.67
C VAL A 76 23.78 2.55 12.40
N PHE A 77 22.71 2.62 11.62
CA PHE A 77 21.88 3.80 11.46
C PHE A 77 20.66 3.67 12.37
N GLU A 78 20.51 4.57 13.33
CA GLU A 78 19.38 4.61 14.27
C GLU A 78 18.17 5.31 13.61
N VAL A 79 17.20 4.51 13.19
CA VAL A 79 16.04 4.99 12.44
C VAL A 79 14.80 5.02 13.32
N LYS A 80 14.39 6.23 13.68
CA LYS A 80 13.16 6.46 14.44
C LYS A 80 11.95 6.58 13.51
N TYR A 81 10.90 5.81 13.77
CA TYR A 81 9.67 5.84 12.99
C TYR A 81 8.62 6.77 13.59
N LYS A 82 7.84 7.42 12.71
CA LYS A 82 6.75 8.33 13.07
C LYS A 82 5.48 7.96 12.33
N GLN A 83 4.38 7.94 13.06
CA GLN A 83 3.05 7.79 12.50
C GLN A 83 2.61 9.06 11.77
N ALA A 84 1.79 8.88 10.73
CA ALA A 84 1.16 10.01 10.05
C ALA A 84 0.27 10.82 11.01
N LYS A 85 0.24 12.15 10.83
CA LYS A 85 -0.58 13.07 11.65
C LYS A 85 -2.09 12.76 11.64
N SER A 86 -2.56 12.04 10.62
CA SER A 86 -3.94 11.54 10.54
C SER A 86 -4.28 10.57 11.66
N GLY A 87 -3.29 9.85 12.20
CA GLY A 87 -3.46 8.67 13.06
C GLY A 87 -3.88 7.41 12.30
N TYR A 88 -3.75 7.43 10.96
CA TYR A 88 -4.09 6.33 10.06
C TYR A 88 -2.99 6.14 9.02
N GLY A 89 -2.89 4.91 8.50
CA GLY A 89 -1.92 4.51 7.49
C GLY A 89 -0.55 4.19 8.06
N ARG A 90 0.42 4.06 7.15
CA ARG A 90 1.79 3.62 7.42
C ARG A 90 2.56 4.56 8.35
N VAL A 91 3.56 4.01 9.03
CA VAL A 91 4.64 4.76 9.68
C VAL A 91 5.77 5.06 8.69
N PHE A 92 6.56 6.10 8.97
CA PHE A 92 7.68 6.51 8.12
C PHE A 92 8.91 6.88 8.96
N PRO A 93 10.13 6.65 8.44
CA PRO A 93 11.35 7.19 9.03
C PRO A 93 11.26 8.69 9.25
N GLN A 94 11.65 9.14 10.45
CA GLN A 94 11.66 10.54 10.82
C GLN A 94 12.50 11.35 9.81
N LYS A 95 11.93 12.44 9.29
CA LYS A 95 12.55 13.31 8.25
C LYS A 95 12.95 12.55 6.98
N SER A 96 12.30 11.41 6.70
CA SER A 96 12.64 10.52 5.57
C SER A 96 14.10 10.01 5.62
N LEU A 97 14.64 9.81 6.83
CA LEU A 97 16.00 9.30 7.07
C LEU A 97 15.95 7.82 7.48
N GLY A 98 15.92 6.94 6.49
CA GLY A 98 15.94 5.48 6.64
C GLY A 98 15.68 4.79 5.31
N LEU A 99 16.00 3.51 5.19
CA LEU A 99 15.92 2.75 3.94
C LEU A 99 14.53 2.78 3.29
N THR A 100 13.45 2.74 4.09
CA THR A 100 12.05 2.81 3.62
C THR A 100 11.76 4.05 2.76
N SER A 101 12.49 5.14 2.98
CA SER A 101 12.28 6.43 2.30
C SER A 101 13.23 6.67 1.13
N MET A 102 13.97 5.65 0.70
CA MET A 102 14.90 5.73 -0.42
C MET A 102 14.31 5.12 -1.69
N ARG A 103 14.76 5.60 -2.85
CA ARG A 103 14.46 4.95 -4.12
C ARG A 103 15.06 3.54 -4.16
N LYS A 104 14.30 2.56 -4.66
CA LYS A 104 14.68 1.13 -4.69
C LYS A 104 16.13 0.88 -5.12
N ASN A 105 16.58 1.46 -6.23
CA ASN A 105 17.95 1.21 -6.73
C ASN A 105 19.04 1.76 -5.78
N ILE A 106 18.78 2.91 -5.13
CA ILE A 106 19.68 3.52 -4.14
C ILE A 106 19.73 2.64 -2.90
N ARG A 107 18.56 2.25 -2.37
CA ARG A 107 18.44 1.33 -1.23
C ARG A 107 19.19 0.04 -1.49
N ASN A 108 18.88 -0.64 -2.60
CA ASN A 108 19.43 -1.95 -2.92
C ASN A 108 20.96 -1.92 -3.11
N ALA A 109 21.54 -0.81 -3.60
CA ALA A 109 22.99 -0.66 -3.69
C ALA A 109 23.67 -0.64 -2.32
N LEU A 110 23.01 -0.13 -1.28
CA LEU A 110 23.52 -0.13 0.09
C LEU A 110 23.43 -1.52 0.72
N ILE A 111 22.31 -2.22 0.53
CA ILE A 111 21.95 -3.40 1.33
C ILE A 111 22.12 -4.75 0.63
N LYS A 112 22.50 -4.78 -0.66
CA LYS A 112 22.68 -6.06 -1.37
C LYS A 112 23.66 -6.97 -0.63
N GLY A 113 23.22 -8.21 -0.37
CA GLY A 113 23.98 -9.22 0.37
C GLY A 113 24.08 -9.00 1.88
N VAL A 114 23.40 -7.98 2.43
CA VAL A 114 23.36 -7.70 3.87
C VAL A 114 22.06 -8.21 4.49
N TYR A 115 20.97 -8.13 3.74
CA TYR A 115 19.62 -8.47 4.18
C TYR A 115 18.95 -9.49 3.26
N TYR A 116 18.05 -10.29 3.84
CA TYR A 116 16.93 -10.88 3.11
C TYR A 116 15.71 -9.95 3.17
N ASP A 117 14.91 -9.94 2.10
CA ASP A 117 13.73 -9.09 1.95
C ASP A 117 12.46 -9.94 1.96
N PHE A 118 11.73 -9.94 3.09
CA PHE A 118 10.49 -10.68 3.23
C PHE A 118 9.31 -9.73 3.02
N ASP A 119 8.43 -10.04 2.09
CA ASP A 119 7.25 -9.21 1.76
C ASP A 119 5.97 -10.05 1.76
N LEU A 120 4.86 -9.43 2.13
CA LEU A 120 3.52 -9.98 1.91
C LEU A 120 3.19 -10.01 0.41
N SER A 121 2.92 -11.20 -0.11
CA SER A 121 2.51 -11.36 -1.50
C SER A 121 1.10 -10.80 -1.70
N ASN A 122 0.97 -9.85 -2.64
CA ASN A 122 -0.31 -9.26 -3.05
C ASN A 122 -1.09 -8.63 -1.88
N ALA A 123 -0.38 -8.02 -0.91
CA ALA A 123 -0.91 -7.60 0.39
C ALA A 123 -2.28 -6.91 0.36
N HIS A 124 -2.38 -5.73 -0.26
CA HIS A 124 -3.62 -4.95 -0.27
C HIS A 124 -4.85 -5.68 -0.88
N PRO A 125 -4.76 -6.28 -2.09
CA PRO A 125 -5.85 -7.12 -2.61
C PRO A 125 -6.29 -8.25 -1.66
N THR A 126 -5.34 -8.94 -1.04
CA THR A 126 -5.64 -10.02 -0.09
C THR A 126 -6.30 -9.48 1.19
N ILE A 127 -5.85 -8.34 1.71
CA ILE A 127 -6.49 -7.65 2.84
C ILE A 127 -7.94 -7.31 2.51
N VAL A 128 -8.21 -6.76 1.32
CA VAL A 128 -9.57 -6.42 0.88
C VAL A 128 -10.44 -7.67 0.78
N LEU A 129 -9.93 -8.74 0.15
CA LEU A 129 -10.65 -10.01 0.05
C LEU A 129 -11.03 -10.54 1.43
N GLU A 130 -10.06 -10.65 2.34
CA GLU A 130 -10.25 -11.21 3.67
C GLU A 130 -11.28 -10.41 4.49
N VAL A 131 -11.24 -9.08 4.41
CA VAL A 131 -12.25 -8.22 5.05
C VAL A 131 -13.62 -8.42 4.40
N CYS A 132 -13.69 -8.43 3.07
CA CYS A 132 -14.96 -8.59 2.38
C CYS A 132 -15.62 -9.93 2.71
N GLU A 133 -14.87 -11.03 2.72
CA GLU A 133 -15.39 -12.36 3.06
C GLU A 133 -15.83 -12.45 4.52
N LYS A 134 -15.07 -11.84 5.44
CA LYS A 134 -15.46 -11.83 6.86
C LYS A 134 -16.79 -11.13 7.12
N HIS A 135 -17.10 -10.10 6.33
CA HIS A 135 -18.26 -9.24 6.52
C HIS A 135 -19.33 -9.39 5.43
N ASN A 136 -19.26 -10.46 4.64
CA ASN A 136 -20.19 -10.75 3.55
C ASN A 136 -20.36 -9.59 2.54
N LEU A 137 -19.28 -8.83 2.29
CA LEU A 137 -19.26 -7.82 1.23
C LEU A 137 -18.96 -8.48 -0.12
N PRO A 138 -19.73 -8.18 -1.18
CA PRO A 138 -19.44 -8.68 -2.53
C PRO A 138 -18.04 -8.27 -3.00
N CYS A 139 -17.24 -9.27 -3.42
CA CYS A 139 -15.84 -9.10 -3.80
C CYS A 139 -15.42 -10.09 -4.91
N LYS A 140 -16.32 -10.36 -5.87
CA LYS A 140 -16.10 -11.32 -6.96
C LYS A 140 -14.81 -11.06 -7.73
N TYR A 141 -14.59 -9.83 -8.19
CA TYR A 141 -13.46 -9.49 -9.05
C TYR A 141 -12.16 -9.34 -8.24
N VAL A 142 -12.24 -8.88 -7.00
CA VAL A 142 -11.11 -8.91 -6.05
C VAL A 142 -10.70 -10.36 -5.78
N ARG A 143 -11.66 -11.26 -5.49
CA ARG A 143 -11.42 -12.69 -5.31
C ARG A 143 -10.78 -13.32 -6.54
N GLU A 144 -11.31 -13.02 -7.73
CA GLU A 144 -10.73 -13.49 -9.00
C GLU A 144 -9.29 -13.02 -9.17
N TYR A 145 -8.98 -11.75 -8.88
CA TYR A 145 -7.61 -11.24 -8.95
C TYR A 145 -6.66 -11.92 -7.96
N VAL A 146 -7.11 -12.17 -6.73
CA VAL A 146 -6.29 -12.81 -5.70
C VAL A 146 -6.03 -14.27 -6.05
N ASN A 147 -7.06 -15.02 -6.45
CA ASN A 147 -6.98 -16.46 -6.68
C ASN A 147 -6.34 -16.80 -8.05
N ASN A 148 -6.58 -15.97 -9.08
CA ASN A 148 -6.16 -16.23 -10.46
C ASN A 148 -5.22 -15.13 -10.99
N ARG A 149 -4.35 -14.61 -10.12
CA ARG A 149 -3.53 -13.42 -10.40
C ARG A 149 -2.77 -13.47 -11.71
N GLU A 150 -2.05 -14.56 -11.98
CA GLU A 150 -1.23 -14.68 -13.19
C GLU A 150 -2.09 -14.78 -14.46
N GLU A 151 -3.28 -15.38 -14.38
CA GLU A 151 -4.22 -15.41 -15.50
C GLU A 151 -4.76 -14.02 -15.79
N VAL A 152 -5.21 -13.28 -14.75
CA VAL A 152 -5.66 -11.89 -14.91
C VAL A 152 -4.56 -11.01 -15.49
N LEU A 153 -3.32 -11.14 -15.00
CA LEU A 153 -2.18 -10.42 -15.55
C LEU A 153 -1.90 -10.85 -17.00
N GLY A 154 -1.99 -12.14 -17.32
CA GLY A 154 -1.86 -12.67 -18.68
C GLY A 154 -2.90 -12.10 -19.65
N ASN A 155 -4.15 -11.98 -19.21
CA ASN A 155 -5.23 -11.36 -20.00
C ASN A 155 -4.95 -9.88 -20.27
N ILE A 156 -4.46 -9.13 -19.27
CA ILE A 156 -4.05 -7.73 -19.45
C ILE A 156 -2.85 -7.63 -20.40
N MET A 157 -1.84 -8.48 -20.24
CA MET A 157 -0.65 -8.50 -21.10
C MET A 157 -1.02 -8.75 -22.56
N SER A 158 -1.87 -9.75 -22.82
CA SER A 158 -2.34 -10.10 -24.16
C SER A 158 -3.20 -8.99 -24.78
N HIS A 159 -4.16 -8.43 -24.02
CA HIS A 159 -5.08 -7.41 -24.56
C HIS A 159 -4.38 -6.10 -24.90
N TYR A 160 -3.49 -5.64 -24.03
CA TYR A 160 -2.79 -4.37 -24.16
C TYR A 160 -1.40 -4.46 -24.79
N GLU A 161 -0.92 -5.67 -25.11
CA GLU A 161 0.40 -5.93 -25.69
C GLU A 161 1.54 -5.38 -24.82
N VAL A 162 1.48 -5.69 -23.52
CA VAL A 162 2.44 -5.20 -22.52
C VAL A 162 3.10 -6.33 -21.76
N ASN A 163 4.25 -6.04 -21.15
CA ASN A 163 4.90 -6.98 -20.23
C ASN A 163 4.17 -7.04 -18.87
N ARG A 164 4.49 -8.08 -18.09
CA ARG A 164 3.92 -8.33 -16.77
C ARG A 164 4.06 -7.14 -15.80
N ASN A 165 5.16 -6.41 -15.86
CA ASN A 165 5.39 -5.25 -14.97
C ASN A 165 4.37 -4.14 -15.25
N LYS A 166 4.14 -3.79 -16.52
CA LYS A 166 3.11 -2.82 -16.91
C LYS A 166 1.70 -3.29 -16.52
N ALA A 167 1.37 -4.57 -16.71
CA ALA A 167 0.10 -5.14 -16.28
C ALA A 167 -0.09 -5.07 -14.76
N LYS A 168 0.93 -5.44 -13.98
CA LYS A 168 0.93 -5.31 -12.51
C LYS A 168 0.74 -3.86 -12.07
N LYS A 169 1.39 -2.89 -12.73
CA LYS A 169 1.19 -1.46 -12.44
C LYS A 169 -0.24 -1.00 -12.69
N LEU A 170 -0.93 -1.55 -13.68
CA LEU A 170 -2.35 -1.25 -13.91
C LEU A 170 -3.20 -1.69 -12.72
N MET A 171 -3.06 -2.94 -12.28
CA MET A 171 -3.82 -3.45 -11.13
C MET A 171 -3.52 -2.67 -9.85
N LEU A 172 -2.25 -2.37 -9.59
CA LEU A 172 -1.86 -1.50 -8.46
C LEU A 172 -2.52 -0.13 -8.57
N ARG A 173 -2.54 0.50 -9.75
CA ARG A 173 -3.21 1.78 -9.96
C ARG A 173 -4.70 1.72 -9.63
N LEU A 174 -5.39 0.67 -10.07
CA LEU A 174 -6.83 0.50 -9.82
C LEU A 174 -7.14 0.30 -8.32
N MET A 175 -6.30 -0.44 -7.59
CA MET A 175 -6.42 -0.58 -6.13
C MET A 175 -6.39 0.77 -5.39
N PHE A 176 -5.69 1.76 -5.95
CA PHE A 176 -5.68 3.13 -5.44
C PHE A 176 -6.63 4.06 -6.19
N THR A 177 -7.67 3.49 -6.83
CA THR A 177 -8.73 4.20 -7.59
C THR A 177 -8.24 5.11 -8.71
N GLY A 178 -7.04 4.85 -9.23
CA GLY A 178 -6.62 5.45 -10.49
C GLY A 178 -7.39 4.83 -11.67
N THR A 179 -7.22 5.40 -12.86
CA THR A 179 -7.97 4.98 -14.05
C THR A 179 -7.12 4.23 -15.06
N VAL A 180 -7.74 3.33 -15.83
CA VAL A 180 -7.10 2.64 -16.96
C VAL A 180 -6.55 3.65 -17.97
N LEU A 181 -7.31 4.72 -18.28
CA LEU A 181 -6.85 5.81 -19.15
C LEU A 181 -5.56 6.46 -18.64
N GLY A 182 -5.48 6.74 -17.34
CA GLY A 182 -4.29 7.34 -16.77
C GLY A 182 -3.06 6.42 -16.84
N TRP A 183 -3.25 5.11 -16.65
CA TRP A 183 -2.21 4.12 -16.88
C TRP A 183 -1.77 4.07 -18.35
N LYS A 184 -2.72 4.06 -19.29
CA LYS A 184 -2.42 4.08 -20.73
C LYS A 184 -1.55 5.28 -21.12
N ILE A 185 -1.84 6.46 -20.58
CA ILE A 185 -1.06 7.67 -20.82
C ILE A 185 0.36 7.54 -20.27
N GLU A 186 0.51 7.05 -19.04
CA GLU A 186 1.82 6.94 -18.37
C GLU A 186 2.71 5.86 -19.01
N GLU A 187 2.13 4.71 -19.36
CA GLU A 187 2.84 3.57 -19.92
C GLU A 187 2.87 3.58 -21.47
N LYS A 188 2.34 4.65 -22.08
CA LYS A 188 2.27 4.89 -23.53
C LYS A 188 1.59 3.75 -24.30
N VAL A 189 0.47 3.26 -23.77
CA VAL A 189 -0.33 2.17 -24.36
C VAL A 189 -1.41 2.76 -25.25
N ASN A 190 -1.42 2.37 -26.52
CA ASN A 190 -2.39 2.86 -27.51
C ASN A 190 -3.42 1.77 -27.86
N LYS A 191 -4.31 1.46 -26.89
CA LYS A 191 -5.46 0.56 -27.07
C LYS A 191 -6.73 1.34 -26.76
N LYS A 192 -7.71 1.34 -27.68
CA LYS A 192 -8.98 2.07 -27.47
C LYS A 192 -9.86 1.34 -26.46
N ASP A 193 -10.17 0.08 -26.74
CA ASP A 193 -11.09 -0.70 -25.92
C ASP A 193 -10.42 -1.22 -24.64
N ASP A 194 -11.21 -1.30 -23.58
CA ASP A 194 -10.79 -1.77 -22.27
C ASP A 194 -11.42 -3.14 -21.94
N LEU A 195 -10.70 -3.92 -21.14
CA LEU A 195 -11.22 -5.20 -20.65
C LEU A 195 -12.41 -4.94 -19.71
N PRO A 196 -13.59 -5.55 -19.95
CA PRO A 196 -14.76 -5.39 -19.06
C PRO A 196 -14.46 -5.75 -17.60
N TYR A 197 -13.56 -6.73 -17.39
CA TYR A 197 -13.04 -7.09 -16.08
C TYR A 197 -12.51 -5.88 -15.30
N LEU A 198 -11.72 -4.99 -15.92
CA LEU A 198 -11.10 -3.85 -15.23
C LEU A 198 -12.13 -2.79 -14.81
N GLU A 199 -13.17 -2.60 -15.62
CA GLU A 199 -14.28 -1.72 -15.29
C GLU A 199 -15.06 -2.28 -14.10
N ASN A 200 -15.38 -3.57 -14.11
CA ASN A 200 -16.12 -4.21 -13.03
C ASN A 200 -15.31 -4.31 -11.74
N PHE A 201 -14.02 -4.62 -11.82
CA PHE A 201 -13.09 -4.57 -10.69
C PHE A 201 -13.07 -3.18 -10.04
N THR A 202 -13.02 -2.11 -10.86
CA THR A 202 -13.05 -0.74 -10.34
C THR A 202 -14.37 -0.40 -9.67
N LYS A 203 -15.51 -0.79 -10.28
CA LYS A 203 -16.85 -0.60 -9.69
C LYS A 203 -16.96 -1.32 -8.34
N GLU A 204 -16.44 -2.55 -8.26
CA GLU A 204 -16.43 -3.34 -7.03
C GLU A 204 -15.61 -2.68 -5.93
N LEU A 205 -14.41 -2.17 -6.21
CA LEU A 205 -13.62 -1.41 -5.23
C LEU A 205 -14.37 -0.19 -4.69
N TYR A 206 -15.12 0.52 -5.53
CA TYR A 206 -15.98 1.63 -5.08
C TYR A 206 -17.14 1.16 -4.20
N ALA A 207 -17.79 0.06 -4.55
CA ALA A 207 -18.85 -0.53 -3.73
C ALA A 207 -18.32 -0.97 -2.36
N ILE A 208 -17.13 -1.58 -2.32
CA ILE A 208 -16.43 -1.92 -1.07
C ILE A 208 -16.13 -0.66 -0.26
N ALA A 209 -15.59 0.39 -0.90
CA ALA A 209 -15.33 1.67 -0.24
C ALA A 209 -16.60 2.30 0.36
N GLN A 210 -17.74 2.14 -0.30
CA GLN A 210 -19.05 2.57 0.23
C GLN A 210 -19.49 1.70 1.41
N GLY A 211 -19.29 0.39 1.35
CA GLY A 211 -19.60 -0.55 2.43
C GLY A 211 -18.79 -0.31 3.71
N ILE A 212 -17.51 0.04 3.59
CA ILE A 212 -16.65 0.33 4.76
C ILE A 212 -16.89 1.72 5.35
N ARG A 213 -17.43 2.67 4.57
CA ARG A 213 -17.52 4.08 4.99
C ARG A 213 -18.31 4.30 6.29
N PRO A 214 -19.50 3.72 6.51
CA PRO A 214 -20.31 3.98 7.70
C PRO A 214 -19.52 3.76 9.01
N GLU A 215 -18.69 2.72 9.05
CA GLU A 215 -17.85 2.38 10.20
C GLU A 215 -16.59 3.25 10.32
N ASN A 216 -16.22 3.98 9.26
CA ASN A 216 -14.97 4.74 9.15
C ASN A 216 -15.19 6.22 8.81
N GLU A 217 -16.30 6.81 9.24
CA GLU A 217 -16.68 8.18 8.89
C GLU A 217 -15.61 9.23 9.29
N ASN A 218 -14.87 9.01 10.38
CA ASN A 218 -13.76 9.88 10.79
C ASN A 218 -12.56 9.80 9.83
N MET A 219 -12.22 8.61 9.35
CA MET A 219 -11.19 8.42 8.33
C MET A 219 -11.63 9.06 7.01
N TYR A 220 -12.88 8.83 6.60
CA TYR A 220 -13.47 9.44 5.41
C TYR A 220 -13.39 10.97 5.45
N LYS A 221 -13.82 11.61 6.55
CA LYS A 221 -13.71 13.07 6.74
C LYS A 221 -12.26 13.55 6.62
N THR A 222 -11.30 12.83 7.21
CA THR A 222 -9.86 13.15 7.14
C THR A 222 -9.35 13.12 5.69
N CYS A 223 -9.75 12.09 4.92
CA CYS A 223 -9.41 11.94 3.51
C CYS A 223 -10.01 13.07 2.65
N ARG A 224 -11.31 13.33 2.82
CA ARG A 224 -12.05 14.39 2.14
C ARG A 224 -11.42 15.76 2.36
N ASP A 225 -11.18 16.12 3.62
CA ASP A 225 -10.67 17.44 3.98
C ASP A 225 -9.23 17.65 3.46
N SER A 226 -8.41 16.59 3.46
CA SER A 226 -7.07 16.61 2.88
C SER A 226 -7.10 16.85 1.36
N LYS A 227 -8.03 16.19 0.65
CA LYS A 227 -8.23 16.39 -0.80
C LYS A 227 -8.70 17.81 -1.13
N ARG A 228 -9.70 18.32 -0.39
CA ARG A 228 -10.19 19.70 -0.56
C ARG A 228 -9.09 20.74 -0.33
N LYS A 229 -8.22 20.54 0.67
CA LYS A 229 -7.05 21.42 0.91
C LYS A 229 -6.06 21.41 -0.26
N LYS A 230 -5.81 20.24 -0.88
CA LYS A 230 -4.94 20.13 -2.06
C LYS A 230 -5.54 20.84 -3.28
N ALA A 231 -6.82 20.61 -3.56
CA ALA A 231 -7.52 21.25 -4.69
C ALA A 231 -7.49 22.79 -4.61
N LYS A 232 -7.68 23.36 -3.40
CA LYS A 232 -7.55 24.81 -3.17
C LYS A 232 -6.14 25.35 -3.42
N LYS A 233 -5.10 24.56 -3.16
CA LYS A 233 -3.69 24.96 -3.41
C LYS A 233 -3.29 24.87 -4.89
N SER A 234 -3.96 24.04 -5.68
CA SER A 234 -3.66 23.81 -7.11
C SER A 234 -4.51 24.64 -8.08
N ALA A 235 -5.32 25.57 -7.56
CA ALA A 235 -6.27 26.37 -8.34
C ALA A 235 -5.63 27.62 -8.97
N PRO A 236 -4.59 27.45 -9.79
CA PRO A 236 -4.76 27.86 -11.18
C PRO A 236 -4.01 26.93 -12.16
N ALA A 237 -4.66 25.89 -12.73
CA ALA A 237 -4.33 25.30 -14.06
C ALA A 237 -5.11 24.01 -14.45
N ALA A 238 -5.77 23.28 -13.55
CA ALA A 238 -6.12 21.88 -13.81
C ALA A 238 -7.61 21.58 -14.11
N ASN A 239 -8.29 22.35 -14.97
CA ASN A 239 -9.75 22.19 -15.19
C ASN A 239 -10.18 21.26 -16.35
N LYS A 240 -9.30 20.40 -16.90
CA LYS A 240 -9.65 19.58 -18.09
C LYS A 240 -9.57 18.05 -17.91
N ARG A 241 -8.75 17.54 -16.98
CA ARG A 241 -8.61 16.08 -16.74
C ARG A 241 -9.68 15.48 -15.81
N GLN A 242 -10.32 16.31 -14.98
CA GLN A 242 -11.26 15.86 -13.94
C GLN A 242 -12.65 15.51 -14.50
N ARG A 243 -13.09 16.20 -15.56
CA ARG A 243 -14.41 16.02 -16.19
C ARG A 243 -14.65 14.62 -16.79
N ILE A 244 -13.60 13.90 -17.19
CA ILE A 244 -13.73 12.59 -17.86
C ILE A 244 -14.00 11.46 -16.84
N SER A 245 -13.40 11.53 -15.64
CA SER A 245 -13.71 10.57 -14.56
C SER A 245 -15.05 10.85 -13.89
N GLU A 246 -15.45 12.12 -13.82
CA GLU A 246 -16.74 12.55 -13.29
C GLU A 246 -17.90 12.05 -14.15
N ASP A 247 -17.82 12.11 -15.48
CA ASP A 247 -18.88 11.59 -16.37
C ASP A 247 -19.05 10.06 -16.27
N ALA A 248 -17.97 9.31 -16.07
CA ALA A 248 -18.04 7.85 -15.87
C ALA A 248 -18.61 7.50 -14.49
N PHE A 249 -18.22 8.25 -13.45
CA PHE A 249 -18.73 8.08 -12.09
C PHE A 249 -20.19 8.48 -11.94
N LEU A 250 -20.59 9.63 -12.51
CA LEU A 250 -21.98 10.09 -12.53
C LEU A 250 -22.86 9.13 -13.33
N LYS A 251 -22.37 8.53 -14.42
CA LYS A 251 -23.10 7.46 -15.13
C LYS A 251 -23.23 6.19 -14.28
N ALA A 252 -22.18 5.78 -13.56
CA ALA A 252 -22.25 4.62 -12.67
C ALA A 252 -23.22 4.85 -11.50
N ILE A 253 -23.16 6.02 -10.87
CA ILE A 253 -24.05 6.44 -9.80
C ILE A 253 -25.49 6.65 -10.30
N ASP A 254 -25.70 7.24 -11.47
CA ASP A 254 -27.03 7.42 -12.06
C ASP A 254 -27.62 6.07 -12.51
N THR A 255 -26.78 5.11 -12.91
CA THR A 255 -27.22 3.72 -13.16
C THR A 255 -27.64 3.03 -11.86
N VAL A 256 -26.91 3.24 -10.77
CA VAL A 256 -27.28 2.71 -9.43
C VAL A 256 -28.51 3.44 -8.85
N ASN A 257 -28.62 4.76 -9.04
CA ASN A 257 -29.72 5.56 -8.49
C ASN A 257 -31.01 5.49 -9.32
N LYS A 258 -30.93 5.29 -10.64
CA LYS A 258 -32.11 4.96 -11.47
C LYS A 258 -32.64 3.57 -11.17
N ARG A 259 -31.79 2.67 -10.67
CA ARG A 259 -32.23 1.39 -10.11
C ARG A 259 -32.85 1.54 -8.72
N LYS A 260 -32.38 2.48 -7.87
CA LYS A 260 -33.05 2.84 -6.60
C LYS A 260 -34.45 3.46 -6.72
N ALA A 261 -34.91 3.85 -7.91
CA ALA A 261 -36.28 4.30 -8.13
C ALA A 261 -37.28 3.14 -8.34
N LYS A 262 -36.81 1.89 -8.31
CA LYS A 262 -37.64 0.69 -8.37
C LYS A 262 -36.85 -0.47 -7.75
N LYS A 263 -37.32 -0.96 -6.59
CA LYS A 263 -36.84 -2.11 -5.81
C LYS A 263 -35.97 -1.76 -4.59
N THR A 264 -36.21 -2.53 -3.54
CA THR A 264 -35.61 -2.43 -2.20
C THR A 264 -34.20 -3.05 -2.17
N ASN A 265 -33.38 -2.67 -1.19
CA ASN A 265 -31.96 -3.08 -1.09
C ASN A 265 -31.73 -4.60 -0.99
N GLU A 266 -32.75 -5.39 -0.61
CA GLU A 266 -32.70 -6.86 -0.61
C GLU A 266 -32.94 -7.46 -2.01
N GLU A 267 -33.75 -6.82 -2.85
CA GLU A 267 -34.07 -7.31 -4.19
C GLU A 267 -32.91 -7.12 -5.19
N GLU A 268 -32.05 -6.11 -5.03
CA GLU A 268 -30.87 -5.89 -5.89
C GLU A 268 -29.72 -6.88 -5.63
N LEU A 269 -29.60 -7.41 -4.41
CA LEU A 269 -28.64 -8.48 -4.09
C LEU A 269 -29.07 -9.81 -4.69
N ASN A 270 -30.39 -10.05 -4.76
CA ASN A 270 -30.98 -11.24 -5.35
C ASN A 270 -31.00 -11.21 -6.89
N ASP A 271 -31.16 -10.05 -7.55
CA ASP A 271 -31.11 -9.93 -9.03
C ASP A 271 -29.69 -10.17 -9.62
N ILE A 272 -28.63 -10.09 -8.80
CA ILE A 272 -27.24 -10.37 -9.22
C ILE A 272 -26.85 -11.83 -8.96
N PHE A 273 -27.47 -12.51 -7.99
CA PHE A 273 -27.02 -13.85 -7.53
C PHE A 273 -28.09 -14.95 -7.50
N GLY A 274 -29.37 -14.67 -7.77
CA GLY A 274 -30.47 -15.63 -7.86
C GLY A 274 -30.84 -16.30 -6.54
N THR A 275 -32.11 -16.24 -6.12
CA THR A 275 -32.63 -17.02 -4.98
C THR A 275 -34.10 -17.38 -5.15
N ASP A 276 -34.47 -18.55 -4.61
CA ASP A 276 -35.84 -19.05 -4.47
C ASP A 276 -36.60 -18.34 -3.33
N THR A 277 -37.78 -17.81 -3.71
CA THR A 277 -39.06 -17.57 -2.99
C THR A 277 -39.17 -16.76 -1.67
N GLU A 278 -40.04 -15.71 -1.78
CA GLU A 278 -41.11 -15.18 -0.88
C GLU A 278 -40.71 -14.66 0.53
N ASP A 279 -41.12 -13.48 1.05
CA ASP A 279 -42.42 -12.79 1.00
C ASP A 279 -42.29 -11.29 1.47
N GLU A 280 -43.31 -10.46 1.19
CA GLU A 280 -43.33 -8.98 1.22
C GLU A 280 -43.42 -8.25 2.60
N SER A 281 -42.92 -7.00 2.69
CA SER A 281 -43.72 -5.81 3.12
C SER A 281 -42.94 -4.47 3.07
N GLN A 282 -43.69 -3.41 2.73
CA GLN A 282 -43.25 -2.06 2.29
C GLN A 282 -42.94 -1.05 3.42
N SER A 283 -42.07 -0.05 3.16
CA SER A 283 -42.41 1.39 3.34
C SER A 283 -41.33 2.37 2.84
N ASP A 284 -41.82 3.53 2.37
CA ASP A 284 -41.17 4.66 1.68
C ASP A 284 -40.18 5.51 2.51
N ASN A 285 -39.15 6.08 1.86
CA ASN A 285 -39.10 7.53 1.58
C ASN A 285 -37.83 8.02 0.85
N ASN A 286 -38.08 8.93 -0.08
CA ASN A 286 -37.19 9.45 -1.11
C ASN A 286 -36.58 10.81 -0.69
N THR A 287 -35.25 10.93 -0.61
CA THR A 287 -34.55 12.23 -0.57
C THR A 287 -33.37 12.22 -1.52
N LYS A 288 -33.49 12.95 -2.63
CA LYS A 288 -32.39 13.21 -3.58
C LYS A 288 -31.28 14.01 -2.88
N LYS A 289 -30.29 13.32 -2.31
CA LYS A 289 -29.04 13.95 -1.83
C LYS A 289 -28.26 14.47 -3.03
N ASN A 290 -27.93 15.77 -3.03
CA ASN A 290 -26.88 16.34 -3.88
C ASN A 290 -25.57 15.58 -3.61
N ILE A 291 -25.11 14.78 -4.58
CA ILE A 291 -23.88 13.99 -4.45
C ILE A 291 -22.70 14.92 -4.75
N ASP A 292 -21.75 15.01 -3.83
CA ASP A 292 -20.51 15.80 -4.02
C ASP A 292 -19.78 15.27 -5.27
N PRO A 293 -19.43 16.12 -6.26
CA PRO A 293 -18.80 15.68 -7.51
C PRO A 293 -17.48 14.94 -7.30
N PHE A 294 -16.83 15.11 -6.14
CA PHE A 294 -15.58 14.44 -5.78
C PHE A 294 -15.78 13.21 -4.88
N GLU A 295 -17.01 12.74 -4.68
CA GLU A 295 -17.33 11.61 -3.79
C GLU A 295 -16.48 10.37 -4.11
N GLY A 296 -16.32 10.04 -5.39
CA GLY A 296 -15.46 8.94 -5.83
C GLY A 296 -14.00 9.11 -5.40
N GLU A 297 -13.44 10.31 -5.53
CA GLU A 297 -12.06 10.55 -5.08
C GLU A 297 -11.87 10.38 -3.57
N TYR A 298 -12.90 10.75 -2.79
CA TYR A 298 -12.86 10.61 -1.34
C TYR A 298 -12.97 9.14 -0.92
N LEU A 299 -13.87 8.38 -1.55
CA LEU A 299 -14.03 6.94 -1.32
C LEU A 299 -12.76 6.17 -1.68
N GLY A 300 -12.12 6.52 -2.79
CA GLY A 300 -10.85 5.90 -3.15
C GLY A 300 -9.72 6.19 -2.16
N SER A 301 -9.68 7.43 -1.66
CA SER A 301 -8.72 7.81 -0.61
C SER A 301 -9.02 7.12 0.73
N LEU A 302 -10.30 6.90 1.05
CA LEU A 302 -10.73 6.13 2.21
C LEU A 302 -10.24 4.68 2.10
N LEU A 303 -10.55 3.98 1.00
CA LEU A 303 -10.15 2.58 0.80
C LEU A 303 -8.62 2.42 0.85
N ALA A 304 -7.88 3.30 0.17
CA ALA A 304 -6.42 3.32 0.22
C ALA A 304 -5.88 3.47 1.65
N THR A 305 -6.45 4.40 2.42
CA THR A 305 -6.01 4.66 3.80
C THR A 305 -6.38 3.50 4.73
N TYR A 306 -7.55 2.90 4.51
CA TYR A 306 -8.03 1.73 5.24
C TYR A 306 -7.09 0.54 5.05
N MET A 307 -6.77 0.19 3.79
CA MET A 307 -5.84 -0.90 3.47
C MET A 307 -4.45 -0.66 4.06
N GLN A 308 -3.91 0.55 3.92
CA GLN A 308 -2.60 0.91 4.49
C GLN A 308 -2.59 0.84 6.02
N THR A 309 -3.71 1.10 6.68
CA THR A 309 -3.82 1.01 8.14
C THR A 309 -3.84 -0.44 8.60
N LEU A 310 -4.57 -1.32 7.91
CA LEU A 310 -4.56 -2.75 8.21
C LEU A 310 -3.21 -3.39 7.91
N GLU A 311 -2.61 -3.07 6.76
CA GLU A 311 -1.25 -3.52 6.41
C GLU A 311 -0.25 -3.15 7.50
N GLU A 312 -0.25 -1.89 7.94
CA GLU A 312 0.62 -1.42 9.01
C GLU A 312 0.38 -2.15 10.33
N GLN A 313 -0.87 -2.38 10.72
CA GLN A 313 -1.21 -3.12 11.95
C GLN A 313 -0.80 -4.58 11.89
N ILE A 314 -0.94 -5.24 10.73
CA ILE A 314 -0.45 -6.61 10.50
C ILE A 314 1.06 -6.63 10.67
N LEU A 315 1.77 -5.70 10.04
CA LEU A 315 3.23 -5.61 10.13
C LEU A 315 3.71 -5.32 11.55
N ALA A 316 3.04 -4.43 12.27
CA ALA A 316 3.36 -4.10 13.65
C ALA A 316 3.29 -5.34 14.55
N ILE A 317 2.23 -6.15 14.42
CA ILE A 317 2.04 -7.41 15.16
C ILE A 317 3.12 -8.43 14.80
N VAL A 318 3.42 -8.58 13.50
CA VAL A 318 4.43 -9.53 13.03
C VAL A 318 5.82 -9.12 13.52
N MET A 319 6.19 -7.85 13.39
CA MET A 319 7.46 -7.33 13.88
C MET A 319 7.62 -7.52 15.39
N GLU A 320 6.57 -7.24 16.18
CA GLU A 320 6.59 -7.47 17.62
C GLU A 320 6.85 -8.95 17.95
N ALA A 321 6.23 -9.88 17.22
CA ALA A 321 6.48 -11.31 17.39
C ALA A 321 7.92 -11.71 17.01
N VAL A 322 8.43 -11.20 15.89
CA VAL A 322 9.83 -11.44 15.47
C VAL A 322 10.79 -11.03 16.60
N GLU A 323 10.57 -9.87 17.21
CA GLU A 323 11.44 -9.35 18.27
C GLU A 323 11.32 -10.11 19.59
N MET A 324 10.11 -10.56 19.96
CA MET A 324 9.87 -11.22 21.25
C MET A 324 10.18 -12.71 21.25
N GLU A 325 10.04 -13.39 20.10
CA GLU A 325 10.08 -14.86 20.02
C GLU A 325 11.28 -15.41 19.27
N THR A 326 12.06 -14.56 18.62
CA THR A 326 13.19 -15.00 17.79
C THR A 326 14.45 -14.20 18.08
N SER A 327 15.59 -14.73 17.63
CA SER A 327 16.87 -14.00 17.61
C SER A 327 17.06 -13.14 16.36
N LEU A 328 16.08 -13.08 15.44
CA LEU A 328 16.25 -12.52 14.10
C LEU A 328 16.65 -11.04 14.09
N THR A 329 16.30 -10.28 15.14
CA THR A 329 16.62 -8.84 15.28
C THR A 329 17.72 -8.56 16.30
N ILE A 330 18.31 -9.58 16.90
CA ILE A 330 19.32 -9.42 17.96
C ILE A 330 20.71 -9.41 17.31
N VAL A 331 21.51 -8.39 17.61
CA VAL A 331 22.92 -8.33 17.22
C VAL A 331 23.75 -7.91 18.43
N LYS A 332 24.82 -8.67 18.71
CA LYS A 332 25.68 -8.43 19.87
C LYS A 332 26.30 -7.03 19.80
N GLY A 333 26.08 -6.24 20.85
CA GLY A 333 26.63 -4.88 20.96
C GLY A 333 25.81 -3.80 20.28
N VAL A 334 24.64 -4.13 19.72
CA VAL A 334 23.67 -3.16 19.21
C VAL A 334 22.52 -3.04 20.20
N SER A 335 22.15 -1.80 20.53
CA SER A 335 21.16 -1.48 21.55
C SER A 335 19.71 -1.59 21.06
N HIS A 336 19.49 -1.38 19.76
CA HIS A 336 18.18 -1.44 19.12
C HIS A 336 18.00 -2.72 18.29
N PRO A 337 16.75 -3.21 18.13
CA PRO A 337 16.45 -4.31 17.23
C PRO A 337 16.95 -4.00 15.82
N VAL A 338 17.71 -4.92 15.23
CA VAL A 338 18.27 -4.77 13.87
C VAL A 338 17.30 -5.33 12.85
N SER A 339 16.59 -4.45 12.15
CA SER A 339 15.70 -4.79 11.05
C SER A 339 15.30 -3.53 10.27
N THR A 340 14.63 -3.71 9.14
CA THR A 340 14.02 -2.60 8.41
C THR A 340 12.55 -2.90 8.14
N TYR A 341 11.68 -1.95 8.46
CA TYR A 341 10.28 -1.95 8.04
C TYR A 341 10.17 -1.38 6.61
N GLU A 342 9.49 -2.08 5.71
CA GLU A 342 9.21 -1.61 4.35
C GLU A 342 7.77 -1.88 3.93
N PHE A 343 6.81 -1.22 4.59
CA PHE A 343 5.38 -1.26 4.25
C PHE A 343 4.77 -2.65 4.29
N ASP A 344 4.74 -3.37 3.17
CA ASP A 344 4.29 -4.76 3.08
C ASP A 344 5.39 -5.76 3.44
N GLY A 345 6.58 -5.30 3.84
CA GLY A 345 7.71 -6.18 4.13
C GLY A 345 8.58 -5.80 5.32
N ILE A 346 9.47 -6.74 5.66
CA ILE A 346 10.48 -6.67 6.71
C ILE A 346 11.80 -7.16 6.13
N LYS A 347 12.89 -6.47 6.43
CA LYS A 347 14.25 -6.94 6.10
C LYS A 347 14.97 -7.38 7.36
N LEU A 348 15.56 -8.57 7.29
CA LEU A 348 16.31 -9.21 8.37
C LEU A 348 17.72 -9.52 7.90
N LEU A 349 18.70 -9.39 8.80
CA LEU A 349 20.11 -9.60 8.46
C LEU A 349 20.31 -11.02 7.93
N HIS A 350 21.11 -11.13 6.88
CA HIS A 350 21.44 -12.41 6.26
C HIS A 350 21.97 -13.41 7.31
N GLU A 351 22.96 -13.01 8.11
CA GLU A 351 23.56 -13.86 9.15
C GLU A 351 22.53 -14.36 10.18
N ASN A 352 21.63 -13.49 10.65
CA ASN A 352 20.60 -13.85 11.63
C ASN A 352 19.58 -14.82 11.04
N VAL A 353 19.21 -14.67 9.77
CA VAL A 353 18.30 -15.59 9.07
C VAL A 353 18.95 -16.96 8.88
N GLU A 354 20.22 -17.00 8.48
CA GLU A 354 20.95 -18.27 8.36
C GLU A 354 21.07 -18.99 9.71
N GLU A 355 21.40 -18.26 10.79
CA GLU A 355 21.49 -18.83 12.14
C GLU A 355 20.13 -19.33 12.68
N TYR A 356 19.04 -18.64 12.35
CA TYR A 356 17.68 -19.07 12.68
C TYR A 356 17.25 -20.35 11.92
N GLY A 357 17.98 -20.70 10.86
CA GLY A 357 17.79 -21.93 10.09
C GLY A 357 17.22 -21.71 8.69
N GLY A 358 17.47 -20.55 8.09
CA GLY A 358 17.20 -20.26 6.68
C GLY A 358 15.89 -19.53 6.41
N LYS A 359 15.73 -19.08 5.16
CA LYS A 359 14.59 -18.28 4.70
C LYS A 359 13.26 -18.99 4.89
N GLU A 360 13.21 -20.29 4.64
CA GLU A 360 12.01 -21.10 4.68
C GLU A 360 11.42 -21.12 6.09
N LYS A 361 12.25 -21.30 7.13
CA LYS A 361 11.82 -21.26 8.53
C LYS A 361 11.32 -19.87 8.95
N VAL A 362 11.94 -18.80 8.43
CA VAL A 362 11.45 -17.44 8.66
C VAL A 362 10.08 -17.26 8.02
N ILE A 363 9.89 -17.68 6.77
CA ILE A 363 8.60 -17.61 6.08
C ILE A 363 7.52 -18.41 6.81
N GLU A 364 7.81 -19.63 7.27
CA GLU A 364 6.91 -20.43 8.10
C GLU A 364 6.50 -19.69 9.38
N PHE A 365 7.47 -19.09 10.08
CA PHE A 365 7.20 -18.27 11.26
C PHE A 365 6.30 -17.08 10.94
N LEU A 366 6.63 -16.30 9.90
CA LEU A 366 5.89 -15.09 9.51
C LEU A 366 4.45 -15.43 9.09
N ASN A 367 4.24 -16.48 8.31
CA ASN A 367 2.91 -16.96 7.92
C ASN A 367 2.09 -17.37 9.14
N ARG A 368 2.65 -18.22 10.01
CA ARG A 368 1.99 -18.68 11.24
C ARG A 368 1.58 -17.51 12.13
N VAL A 369 2.51 -16.61 12.43
CA VAL A 369 2.24 -15.42 13.27
C VAL A 369 1.17 -14.53 12.66
N THR A 370 1.23 -14.31 11.35
CA THR A 370 0.23 -13.49 10.63
C THR A 370 -1.16 -14.09 10.83
N GLU A 371 -1.33 -15.37 10.54
CA GLU A 371 -2.61 -16.06 10.68
C GLU A 371 -3.08 -16.09 12.14
N GLU A 372 -2.27 -16.59 13.07
CA GLU A 372 -2.64 -16.80 14.48
C GLU A 372 -2.96 -15.49 15.22
N ARG A 373 -2.27 -14.39 14.90
CA ARG A 373 -2.41 -13.13 15.66
C ARG A 373 -3.29 -12.10 14.99
N THR A 374 -3.37 -12.11 13.67
CA THR A 374 -4.16 -11.12 12.93
C THR A 374 -5.49 -11.70 12.42
N GLY A 375 -5.53 -13.03 12.22
CA GLY A 375 -6.62 -13.74 11.59
C GLY A 375 -6.62 -13.62 10.06
N PHE A 376 -5.63 -12.95 9.45
CA PHE A 376 -5.50 -12.82 8.00
C PHE A 376 -4.69 -13.99 7.43
N HIS A 377 -5.21 -14.63 6.38
CA HIS A 377 -4.53 -15.66 5.61
C HIS A 377 -3.78 -14.96 4.46
N MET A 378 -2.49 -14.72 4.69
CA MET A 378 -1.62 -14.05 3.73
C MET A 378 -0.32 -14.83 3.62
N SER A 379 0.33 -14.74 2.47
CA SER A 379 1.58 -15.45 2.21
C SER A 379 2.75 -14.48 2.17
N TRP A 380 3.75 -14.76 2.98
CA TRP A 380 5.07 -14.12 2.90
C TRP A 380 5.92 -14.78 1.82
N GLU A 381 6.67 -13.96 1.08
CA GLU A 381 7.65 -14.38 0.09
C GLU A 381 8.98 -13.66 0.32
N GLU A 382 10.10 -14.34 0.07
CA GLU A 382 11.40 -13.67 0.00
C GLU A 382 11.62 -13.13 -1.42
N LYS A 383 12.12 -11.90 -1.51
CA LYS A 383 12.44 -11.23 -2.79
C LYS A 383 13.92 -10.95 -2.91
N GLU A 384 14.46 -11.30 -4.07
CA GLU A 384 15.85 -11.01 -4.38
C GLU A 384 16.12 -9.49 -4.40
N ILE A 385 17.17 -9.08 -3.69
CA ILE A 385 17.68 -7.71 -3.69
C ILE A 385 18.62 -7.50 -4.88
N GLU A 386 18.04 -7.15 -6.02
CA GLU A 386 18.79 -6.75 -7.22
C GLU A 386 19.29 -5.30 -7.12
N THR A 387 20.55 -5.05 -7.49
CA THR A 387 21.09 -3.68 -7.64
C THR A 387 21.45 -3.40 -9.10
N LYS A 388 21.21 -2.17 -9.54
CA LYS A 388 21.68 -1.64 -10.83
C LYS A 388 22.95 -0.81 -10.71
N TYR A 389 23.34 -0.50 -9.48
CA TYR A 389 24.46 0.37 -9.18
C TYR A 389 25.60 -0.44 -8.61
N ASP A 390 26.74 -0.36 -9.28
CA ASP A 390 28.02 -0.86 -8.79
C ASP A 390 28.75 0.27 -8.06
N LEU A 391 29.02 0.05 -6.78
CA LEU A 391 29.69 1.03 -5.92
C LEU A 391 31.20 0.78 -5.81
N THR A 392 31.71 -0.36 -6.31
CA THR A 392 33.12 -0.73 -6.18
C THR A 392 34.09 0.34 -6.70
N PRO A 393 33.84 1.06 -7.82
CA PRO A 393 34.74 2.12 -8.29
C PRO A 393 34.83 3.35 -7.35
N TYR A 394 33.94 3.44 -6.37
CA TYR A 394 33.82 4.58 -5.46
C TYR A 394 34.12 4.22 -4.01
N MET A 395 34.34 2.94 -3.68
CA MET A 395 34.77 2.47 -2.35
C MET A 395 36.25 2.71 -2.17
#